data_AF-A0A836L555-F1
#
_entry.id   AF-A0A836L555-F1
#
_cell.length_a   1.000
_cell.length_b   1.000
_cell.length_c   1.000
_cell.angle_alpha   90.00
_cell.angle_beta   90.00
_cell.angle_gamma   90.00
#
_symmetry.space_group_name_H-M   'P 1'
#
loop_
_entity.id
_entity.type
_entity.pdbx_description
1 polymer ?
#
loop_
_entity_poly.entity_id
_entity_poly.type
_entity_poly.pdbx_seq_one_letter_code
_entity_poly.pdbx_strand_id
1 'polypeptide(L)'
;MAADSLRLSCKQILQRLQQKDVVEFSCVLCGQLVRGQDALMDHLITEHEVHCLHFDNVADLDGLLQHLSVLLHGGAAASTQWICPVCGEDTGSDDVRALLDHLRLTGHKYWNPRTIPSLASWYITCTSVPGPTADKTLVETASSACSCSAPREVEQDSAEDGDIESQWNDMEDEDEDWSLKCDCLYCDYTGEDILQHLKSNHHFDLRLSVQQRADLKDEYDLIRVVNMVRRAMRGHRCPYGDECGFEGKESDYTVLEAHLLARPEHRLPKQLSRGHIDLIPFLSDDGLISMLLASGAGFLQVEEEDPDFPMVPTVRELALAASRAPHK
;
A
#
# COMPACT_ATOMS: atom_id res chain seq x y z
N MET A 1 30.96 -6.26 0.66
CA MET A 1 30.68 -5.53 1.91
C MET A 1 29.32 -4.82 1.87
N ALA A 2 28.99 -3.95 0.90
CA ALA A 2 27.66 -3.31 0.84
C ALA A 2 26.48 -4.28 0.55
N ALA A 3 26.70 -5.31 -0.28
CA ALA A 3 25.66 -6.28 -0.63
C ALA A 3 25.23 -7.19 0.54
N ASP A 4 26.14 -7.46 1.48
CA ASP A 4 25.86 -8.30 2.64
C ASP A 4 25.08 -7.52 3.72
N SER A 5 25.39 -6.23 3.88
CA SER A 5 24.63 -5.32 4.75
C SER A 5 23.20 -5.12 4.26
N LEU A 6 23.00 -4.95 2.94
CA LEU A 6 21.67 -4.83 2.35
C LEU A 6 20.86 -6.13 2.55
N ARG A 7 21.48 -7.30 2.34
CA ARG A 7 20.83 -8.60 2.58
C ARG A 7 20.42 -8.81 4.04
N LEU A 8 21.23 -8.34 4.99
CA LEU A 8 20.93 -8.39 6.42
C LEU A 8 19.75 -7.48 6.77
N SER A 9 19.75 -6.23 6.30
CA SER A 9 18.65 -5.29 6.51
C SER A 9 17.34 -5.81 5.90
N CYS A 10 17.35 -6.31 4.66
CA CYS A 10 16.16 -6.92 4.05
C CYS A 10 15.66 -8.15 4.82
N LYS A 11 16.56 -9.00 5.35
CA LYS A 11 16.16 -10.14 6.20
C LYS A 11 15.52 -9.68 7.51
N GLN A 12 16.06 -8.65 8.15
CA GLN A 12 15.51 -8.08 9.39
C GLN A 12 14.14 -7.45 9.14
N ILE A 13 13.96 -6.73 8.02
CA ILE A 13 12.66 -6.18 7.61
C ILE A 13 11.65 -7.32 7.37
N LEU A 14 12.03 -8.36 6.62
CA LEU A 14 11.16 -9.50 6.36
C LEU A 14 10.80 -10.29 7.63
N GLN A 15 11.72 -10.41 8.59
CA GLN A 15 11.44 -11.06 9.87
C GLN A 15 10.43 -10.25 10.71
N ARG A 16 10.57 -8.91 10.72
CA ARG A 16 9.59 -8.01 11.37
C ARG A 16 8.20 -8.13 10.75
N LEU A 17 8.13 -8.08 9.41
CA LEU A 17 6.87 -8.20 8.66
C LEU A 17 6.19 -9.57 8.83
N GLN A 18 6.96 -10.65 9.01
CA GLN A 18 6.43 -12.00 9.21
C GLN A 18 5.97 -12.30 10.64
N GLN A 19 6.03 -11.34 11.57
CA GLN A 19 5.62 -11.49 12.99
C GLN A 19 6.22 -12.72 13.71
N LYS A 20 7.36 -13.24 13.23
CA LYS A 20 7.98 -14.46 13.79
C LYS A 20 8.70 -14.22 15.13
N ASP A 21 9.01 -12.97 15.44
CA ASP A 21 9.51 -12.52 16.74
C ASP A 21 8.65 -11.34 17.20
N VAL A 22 8.09 -11.42 18.41
CA VAL A 22 7.38 -10.30 19.04
C VAL A 22 8.44 -9.32 19.55
N VAL A 23 8.86 -8.39 18.69
CA VAL A 23 9.83 -7.36 19.05
C VAL A 23 9.12 -6.27 19.86
N GLU A 24 9.67 -5.97 21.05
CA GLU A 24 9.21 -4.88 21.92
C GLU A 24 10.06 -3.63 21.66
N PHE A 25 9.39 -2.49 21.48
CA PHE A 25 10.02 -1.18 21.29
C PHE A 25 9.66 -0.24 22.44
N SER A 26 10.58 0.65 22.83
CA SER A 26 10.31 1.67 23.84
C SER A 26 9.91 2.99 23.18
N CYS A 27 8.82 3.61 23.64
CA CYS A 27 8.39 4.93 23.18
C CYS A 27 9.44 6.00 23.56
N VAL A 28 9.85 6.81 22.59
CA VAL A 28 10.88 7.85 22.78
C VAL A 28 10.43 9.04 23.65
N LEU A 29 9.12 9.16 23.92
CA LEU A 29 8.54 10.24 24.72
C LEU A 29 8.26 9.79 26.17
N CYS A 30 7.60 8.65 26.36
CA CYS A 30 7.18 8.19 27.69
C CYS A 30 7.92 6.95 28.21
N GLY A 31 8.76 6.32 27.38
CA GLY A 31 9.51 5.12 27.73
C GLY A 31 8.71 3.81 27.78
N GLN A 32 7.38 3.87 27.55
CA GLN A 32 6.52 2.68 27.58
C GLN A 32 6.95 1.65 26.54
N LEU A 33 7.00 0.38 26.95
CA LEU A 33 7.30 -0.74 26.07
C LEU A 33 6.03 -1.17 25.33
N VAL A 34 6.13 -1.25 24.00
CA VAL A 34 5.02 -1.59 23.11
C VAL A 34 5.44 -2.74 22.21
N ARG A 35 4.50 -3.67 21.96
CA ARG A 35 4.75 -4.88 21.17
C ARG A 35 4.44 -4.62 19.70
N GLY A 36 5.48 -4.64 18.87
CA GLY A 36 5.35 -4.42 17.44
C GLY A 36 5.41 -2.94 17.04
N GLN A 37 5.76 -2.70 15.78
CA GLN A 37 5.97 -1.37 15.22
C GLN A 37 4.65 -0.61 15.02
N ASP A 38 3.57 -1.29 14.63
CA ASP A 38 2.27 -0.66 14.36
C ASP A 38 1.66 -0.16 15.65
N ALA A 39 1.69 -0.99 16.71
CA ALA A 39 1.26 -0.59 18.04
C ALA A 39 2.08 0.59 18.59
N LEU A 40 3.39 0.68 18.26
CA LEU A 40 4.20 1.84 18.64
C LEU A 40 3.76 3.11 17.88
N MET A 41 3.44 3.00 16.59
CA MET A 41 2.90 4.15 15.85
C MET A 41 1.56 4.60 16.40
N ASP A 42 0.65 3.65 16.64
CA ASP A 42 -0.66 3.95 17.24
C ASP A 42 -0.48 4.63 18.59
N HIS A 43 0.41 4.12 19.44
CA HIS A 43 0.73 4.73 20.72
C HIS A 43 1.25 6.19 20.59
N LEU A 44 2.15 6.47 19.64
CA LEU A 44 2.63 7.83 19.38
C LEU A 44 1.50 8.77 18.95
N ILE A 45 0.54 8.27 18.17
CA ILE A 45 -0.60 9.04 17.69
C ILE A 45 -1.61 9.26 18.81
N THR A 46 -2.02 8.22 19.53
CA THR A 46 -3.11 8.30 20.51
C THR A 46 -2.68 8.96 21.82
N GLU A 47 -1.50 8.63 22.34
CA GLU A 47 -1.05 9.12 23.65
C GLU A 47 -0.30 10.46 23.58
N HIS A 48 0.26 10.78 22.41
CA HIS A 48 1.16 11.93 22.26
C HIS A 48 0.78 12.87 21.11
N GLU A 49 -0.25 12.55 20.31
CA GLU A 49 -0.64 13.28 19.10
C GLU A 49 0.50 13.48 18.09
N VAL A 50 1.50 12.59 18.08
CA VAL A 50 2.66 12.67 17.19
C VAL A 50 2.46 11.75 15.98
N HIS A 51 2.56 12.34 14.79
CA HIS A 51 2.38 11.62 13.53
C HIS A 51 3.71 11.42 12.80
N CYS A 52 4.20 10.19 12.78
CA CYS A 52 5.39 9.79 12.03
C CYS A 52 5.03 9.23 10.63
N LEU A 53 6.00 9.20 9.71
CA LEU A 53 5.87 8.35 8.52
C LEU A 53 5.86 6.87 8.92
N HIS A 54 5.08 6.07 8.17
CA HIS A 54 4.89 4.64 8.44
C HIS A 54 6.22 3.89 8.58
N PHE A 55 6.36 3.09 9.64
CA PHE A 55 7.61 2.37 9.96
C PHE A 55 7.98 1.27 8.97
N ASP A 56 7.06 0.83 8.11
CA ASP A 56 7.39 -0.04 6.97
C ASP A 56 8.38 0.59 5.98
N ASN A 57 8.40 1.93 5.93
CA ASN A 57 9.36 2.66 5.12
C ASN A 57 10.69 2.89 5.85
N VAL A 58 10.95 2.23 6.98
CA VAL A 58 12.15 2.42 7.80
C VAL A 58 13.01 1.16 7.80
N ALA A 59 14.21 1.27 7.24
CA ALA A 59 15.13 0.14 7.11
C ALA A 59 15.69 -0.32 8.49
N ASP A 60 15.92 0.64 9.38
CA ASP A 60 16.44 0.43 10.75
C ASP A 60 15.61 1.26 11.74
N LEU A 61 14.60 0.62 12.34
CA LEU A 61 13.68 1.29 13.26
C LEU A 61 14.34 1.60 14.61
N ASP A 62 15.15 0.68 15.15
CA ASP A 62 15.84 0.88 16.42
C ASP A 62 16.79 2.08 16.34
N GLY A 63 17.56 2.17 15.24
CA GLY A 63 18.44 3.31 15.01
C GLY A 63 17.67 4.63 14.82
N LEU A 64 16.52 4.61 14.13
CA LEU A 64 15.65 5.79 14.00
C LEU A 64 15.16 6.28 15.38
N LEU A 65 14.67 5.36 16.23
CA LEU A 65 14.20 5.70 17.56
C LEU A 65 15.33 6.24 18.44
N GLN A 66 16.54 5.66 18.32
CA GLN A 66 17.72 6.17 19.02
C GLN A 66 18.10 7.57 18.53
N HIS A 67 18.03 7.82 17.23
CA HIS A 67 18.29 9.15 16.65
C HIS A 67 17.26 10.19 17.11
N LEU A 68 15.97 9.83 17.14
CA LEU A 68 14.92 10.68 17.69
C LEU A 68 15.16 10.97 19.18
N SER A 69 15.52 9.96 19.97
CA SER A 69 15.87 10.15 21.38
C SER A 69 17.02 11.13 21.56
N VAL A 70 18.05 11.06 20.70
CA VAL A 70 19.16 12.02 20.68
C VAL A 70 18.71 13.43 20.34
N LEU A 71 17.83 13.61 19.34
CA LEU A 71 17.29 14.92 18.99
C LEU A 71 16.46 15.52 20.13
N LEU A 72 15.67 14.69 20.80
CA LEU A 72 14.79 15.10 21.90
C LEU A 72 15.56 15.54 23.15
N HIS A 73 16.81 15.09 23.34
CA HIS A 73 17.63 15.41 24.52
C HIS A 73 18.94 16.16 24.16
N GLY A 74 19.09 16.62 22.92
CA GLY A 74 20.21 17.44 22.47
C GLY A 74 21.57 16.74 22.37
N GLY A 75 21.61 15.39 22.37
CA GLY A 75 22.82 14.58 22.17
C GLY A 75 23.95 14.73 23.21
N ALA A 76 23.79 15.62 24.20
CA ALA A 76 24.73 15.80 25.29
C ALA A 76 24.25 14.96 26.49
N ALA A 77 25.08 14.03 26.95
CA ALA A 77 24.82 13.11 28.06
C ALA A 77 24.54 13.78 29.44
N ALA A 78 24.35 15.10 29.48
CA ALA A 78 24.15 15.90 30.69
C ALA A 78 22.95 16.85 30.62
N SER A 79 22.25 16.97 29.48
CA SER A 79 20.99 17.73 29.43
C SER A 79 19.82 16.78 29.67
N THR A 80 19.02 17.07 30.69
CA THR A 80 17.74 16.39 30.95
C THR A 80 16.58 17.12 30.28
N GLN A 81 16.84 18.23 29.58
CA GLN A 81 15.81 19.09 29.02
C GLN A 81 15.33 18.56 27.67
N TRP A 82 14.02 18.66 27.44
CA TRP A 82 13.41 18.27 26.17
C TRP A 82 13.58 19.36 25.12
N ILE A 83 14.02 18.95 23.92
CA ILE A 83 14.21 19.81 22.76
C ILE A 83 13.20 19.39 21.69
N CYS A 84 12.53 20.37 21.09
CA CYS A 84 11.66 20.10 19.95
C CYS A 84 12.49 19.67 18.74
N PRO A 85 12.24 18.49 18.16
CA PRO A 85 13.04 18.00 17.03
C PRO A 85 12.74 18.76 15.71
N VAL A 86 11.62 19.51 15.64
CA VAL A 86 11.18 20.25 14.45
C VAL A 86 11.82 21.65 14.39
N CYS A 87 11.72 22.44 15.47
CA CYS A 87 12.26 23.80 15.51
C CYS A 87 13.60 23.94 16.27
N GLY A 88 14.01 22.91 17.02
CA GLY A 88 15.21 22.94 17.85
C GLY A 88 15.09 23.79 19.12
N GLU A 89 13.87 24.21 19.49
CA GLU A 89 13.65 24.98 20.72
C GLU A 89 13.75 24.08 21.95
N ASP A 90 14.54 24.53 22.93
CA ASP A 90 14.66 23.91 24.24
C ASP A 90 13.45 24.31 25.10
N THR A 91 12.71 23.33 25.60
CA THR A 91 11.53 23.55 26.45
C THR A 91 11.91 24.04 27.86
N GLY A 92 13.20 23.99 28.22
CA GLY A 92 13.73 24.39 29.52
C GLY A 92 13.33 23.45 30.66
N SER A 93 12.64 22.35 30.37
CA SER A 93 12.03 21.43 31.33
C SER A 93 12.48 20.00 31.06
N ASP A 94 12.64 19.21 32.12
CA ASP A 94 12.85 17.76 32.06
C ASP A 94 11.53 16.96 32.03
N ASP A 95 10.39 17.62 32.21
CA ASP A 95 9.06 17.03 32.04
C ASP A 95 8.67 17.01 30.55
N VAL A 96 8.37 15.80 30.04
CA VAL A 96 7.89 15.56 28.67
C VAL A 96 6.62 16.36 28.35
N ARG A 97 5.81 16.69 29.36
CA ARG A 97 4.58 17.50 29.17
C ARG A 97 4.89 18.88 28.60
N ALA A 98 6.01 19.49 28.97
CA ALA A 98 6.42 20.78 28.43
C ALA A 98 6.71 20.69 26.92
N LEU A 99 7.29 19.58 26.47
CA LEU A 99 7.47 19.31 25.05
C LEU A 99 6.13 19.07 24.37
N LEU A 100 5.27 18.21 24.91
CA LEU A 100 3.96 17.92 24.31
C LEU A 100 3.10 19.18 24.16
N ASP A 101 3.11 20.07 25.17
CA ASP A 101 2.44 21.36 25.09
C ASP A 101 3.04 22.26 24.01
N HIS A 102 4.37 22.32 23.91
CA HIS A 102 5.04 23.04 22.83
C HIS A 102 4.63 22.49 21.45
N LEU A 103 4.67 21.17 21.24
CA LEU A 103 4.30 20.53 19.97
C LEU A 103 2.84 20.83 19.59
N ARG A 104 1.94 20.80 20.57
CA ARG A 104 0.52 21.10 20.38
C ARG A 104 0.28 22.56 20.00
N LEU A 105 0.89 23.50 20.73
CA LEU A 105 0.70 24.94 20.51
C LEU A 105 1.31 25.44 19.21
N THR A 106 2.44 24.85 18.78
CA THR A 106 3.17 25.26 17.56
C THR A 106 2.78 24.46 16.32
N GLY A 107 2.01 23.37 16.49
CA GLY A 107 1.66 22.49 15.38
C GLY A 107 2.80 21.57 14.91
N HIS A 108 3.85 21.39 15.71
CA HIS A 108 5.00 20.53 15.42
C HIS A 108 4.73 19.02 15.63
N LYS A 109 3.50 18.59 15.35
CA LYS A 109 3.00 17.23 15.59
C LYS A 109 3.48 16.20 14.55
N TYR A 110 3.83 16.67 13.34
CA TYR A 110 4.19 15.81 12.22
C TYR A 110 5.70 15.63 12.12
N TRP A 111 6.18 14.42 12.33
CA TRP A 111 7.59 14.06 12.33
C TRP A 111 7.94 13.28 11.07
N ASN A 112 8.53 13.95 10.09
CA ASN A 112 8.90 13.35 8.81
C ASN A 112 10.11 14.09 8.20
N PRO A 113 10.73 13.60 7.12
CA PRO A 113 11.88 14.24 6.49
C PRO A 113 11.66 15.68 5.99
N ARG A 114 10.41 16.14 5.85
CA ARG A 114 10.13 17.54 5.49
C ARG A 114 10.18 18.47 6.70
N THR A 115 9.78 17.98 7.87
CA THR A 115 9.76 18.75 9.13
C THR A 115 11.03 18.57 9.94
N ILE A 116 11.65 17.39 9.88
CA ILE A 116 12.90 17.03 10.56
C ILE A 116 13.85 16.43 9.50
N PRO A 117 14.64 17.26 8.79
CA PRO A 117 15.44 16.81 7.64
C PRO A 117 16.43 15.67 7.94
N SER A 118 16.94 15.58 9.17
CA SER A 118 17.84 14.49 9.58
C SER A 118 17.20 13.11 9.55
N LEU A 119 15.86 13.02 9.50
CA LEU A 119 15.17 11.73 9.40
C LEU A 119 15.30 11.10 8.00
N ALA A 120 15.64 11.88 6.97
CA ALA A 120 15.68 11.41 5.59
C ALA A 120 16.57 10.18 5.37
N SER A 121 17.68 10.05 6.11
CA SER A 121 18.62 8.92 5.99
C SER A 121 18.08 7.59 6.52
N TRP A 122 17.00 7.63 7.30
CA TRP A 122 16.39 6.46 7.95
C TRP A 122 15.22 5.89 7.15
N TYR A 123 14.57 6.74 6.34
CA TYR A 123 13.47 6.34 5.50
C TYR A 123 13.97 5.84 4.14
N ILE A 124 13.36 4.74 3.67
CA ILE A 124 13.43 4.23 2.31
C ILE A 124 12.61 5.17 1.42
N THR A 125 13.06 6.41 1.32
CA THR A 125 12.48 7.36 0.38
C THR A 125 13.12 7.06 -0.97
N CYS A 126 12.31 6.83 -2.00
CA CYS A 126 12.75 6.96 -3.39
C CYS A 126 13.37 8.35 -3.51
N THR A 127 14.70 8.43 -3.50
CA THR A 127 15.39 9.66 -3.87
C THR A 127 14.95 9.94 -5.30
N SER A 128 14.00 10.87 -5.45
CA SER A 128 13.91 11.63 -6.68
C SER A 128 15.25 12.33 -6.78
N VAL A 129 16.17 11.71 -7.52
CA VAL A 129 17.40 12.36 -7.94
C VAL A 129 17.00 13.25 -9.11
N PRO A 130 17.04 14.59 -9.01
CA PRO A 130 17.23 15.39 -10.20
C PRO A 130 18.70 15.20 -10.58
N GLY A 131 18.95 14.39 -11.61
CA GLY A 131 20.27 14.30 -12.22
C GLY A 131 20.70 15.65 -12.80
N PRO A 132 22.02 15.92 -12.87
CA PRO A 132 22.57 17.27 -12.94
C PRO A 132 22.57 17.80 -14.36
N THR A 133 22.03 19.01 -14.56
CA THR A 133 22.52 19.91 -15.61
C THR A 133 22.52 21.33 -15.07
N ALA A 134 23.73 21.88 -14.92
CA ALA A 134 23.93 23.31 -14.89
C ALA A 134 23.85 23.80 -16.33
N ASP A 135 22.89 24.65 -16.67
CA ASP A 135 23.23 25.91 -17.33
C ASP A 135 22.13 26.97 -17.21
N LYS A 136 22.58 28.21 -17.13
CA LYS A 136 21.81 29.45 -17.00
C LYS A 136 21.23 29.87 -18.36
N THR A 137 19.95 30.25 -18.38
CA THR A 137 19.42 31.42 -19.13
C THR A 137 17.97 31.63 -18.70
N LEU A 138 17.68 32.74 -17.99
CA LEU A 138 16.87 33.91 -18.43
C LEU A 138 15.43 33.56 -18.85
N VAL A 139 14.33 34.24 -18.52
CA VAL A 139 13.91 35.43 -17.74
C VAL A 139 12.36 35.42 -17.86
N GLU A 140 11.63 35.81 -16.80
CA GLU A 140 10.27 36.43 -16.74
C GLU A 140 9.17 35.93 -17.73
N THR A 141 7.94 35.64 -17.34
CA THR A 141 7.00 36.60 -16.70
C THR A 141 5.71 35.86 -16.26
N ALA A 142 5.28 36.14 -15.01
CA ALA A 142 3.95 36.25 -14.37
C ALA A 142 2.70 35.69 -15.11
N SER A 143 1.62 35.14 -14.52
CA SER A 143 0.93 35.18 -13.21
C SER A 143 -0.03 33.95 -13.21
N SER A 144 -0.65 33.42 -12.15
CA SER A 144 -1.41 34.07 -11.10
C SER A 144 -1.91 33.03 -10.08
N ALA A 145 -1.52 33.22 -8.82
CA ALA A 145 -2.35 33.19 -7.61
C ALA A 145 -3.25 31.97 -7.28
N CYS A 146 -2.78 31.14 -6.34
CA CYS A 146 -3.62 30.47 -5.35
C CYS A 146 -3.65 31.32 -4.06
N SER A 147 -4.80 31.92 -3.75
CA SER A 147 -5.00 32.70 -2.53
C SER A 147 -5.59 31.84 -1.42
N CYS A 148 -4.89 31.83 -0.29
CA CYS A 148 -5.39 31.38 1.00
C CYS A 148 -6.44 32.38 1.54
N SER A 149 -7.43 31.88 2.28
CA SER A 149 -8.21 32.69 3.22
C SER A 149 -8.69 31.80 4.36
N ALA A 150 -8.17 32.06 5.56
CA ALA A 150 -8.77 31.75 6.86
C ALA A 150 -9.23 33.11 7.48
N PRO A 151 -9.79 33.18 8.71
CA PRO A 151 -10.76 32.35 9.42
C PRO A 151 -12.01 33.19 9.85
N ARG A 152 -13.02 32.59 10.48
CA ARG A 152 -13.96 33.31 11.36
C ARG A 152 -14.31 32.48 12.59
N GLU A 153 -13.96 33.02 13.75
CA GLU A 153 -14.41 32.65 15.09
C GLU A 153 -15.86 33.11 15.33
N VAL A 154 -16.55 32.47 16.28
CA VAL A 154 -17.17 33.08 17.50
C VAL A 154 -18.07 32.04 18.20
N GLU A 155 -17.65 31.67 19.42
CA GLU A 155 -18.38 31.45 20.70
C GLU A 155 -19.47 30.34 20.81
N GLN A 156 -19.26 29.33 21.68
CA GLN A 156 -19.80 29.18 23.07
C GLN A 156 -21.09 28.34 23.04
N ASP A 157 -21.26 27.21 23.73
CA ASP A 157 -21.12 26.96 25.17
C ASP A 157 -21.34 25.46 25.48
N SER A 158 -21.07 25.08 26.73
CA SER A 158 -21.61 23.92 27.48
C SER A 158 -20.87 22.58 27.43
N ALA A 159 -20.25 22.30 28.58
CA ALA A 159 -19.86 20.98 29.02
C ALA A 159 -21.08 20.07 29.19
N GLU A 160 -20.97 18.83 28.73
CA GLU A 160 -21.58 17.67 29.38
C GLU A 160 -20.75 16.42 29.07
N ASP A 161 -20.19 15.89 30.15
CA ASP A 161 -19.58 14.57 30.30
C ASP A 161 -20.66 13.51 30.06
N GLY A 162 -20.42 12.58 29.14
CA GLY A 162 -21.42 11.57 28.78
C GLY A 162 -21.00 10.62 27.66
N ASP A 163 -20.30 9.56 28.05
CA ASP A 163 -20.43 8.21 27.49
C ASP A 163 -20.02 7.99 26.01
N ILE A 164 -18.71 7.89 25.77
CA ILE A 164 -18.08 7.47 24.49
C ILE A 164 -17.95 5.92 24.41
N GLU A 165 -18.63 5.14 25.27
CA GLU A 165 -18.60 3.67 25.17
C GLU A 165 -19.72 3.09 24.30
N SER A 166 -20.61 3.93 23.74
CA SER A 166 -21.76 3.47 22.94
C SER A 166 -21.58 3.57 21.42
N GLN A 167 -20.42 4.02 20.91
CA GLN A 167 -20.20 4.25 19.46
C GLN A 167 -19.54 3.07 18.71
N TRP A 168 -19.40 1.91 19.36
CA TRP A 168 -18.77 0.70 18.79
C TRP A 168 -19.76 -0.45 18.56
N ASN A 169 -21.07 -0.21 18.72
CA ASN A 169 -22.11 -1.24 18.61
C ASN A 169 -23.04 -1.08 17.40
N ASP A 170 -22.69 -0.22 16.44
CA ASP A 170 -23.47 0.02 15.23
C ASP A 170 -22.63 -0.15 13.94
N MET A 171 -21.63 -1.03 13.99
CA MET A 171 -21.20 -1.72 12.78
C MET A 171 -22.21 -2.84 12.53
N GLU A 172 -23.43 -2.45 12.11
CA GLU A 172 -24.22 -3.33 11.27
C GLU A 172 -23.29 -3.73 10.12
N ASP A 173 -23.19 -5.03 9.87
CA ASP A 173 -22.59 -5.62 8.69
C ASP A 173 -23.32 -5.04 7.46
N GLU A 174 -22.99 -3.82 7.07
CA GLU A 174 -23.19 -3.35 5.71
C GLU A 174 -22.19 -4.16 4.91
N ASP A 175 -22.73 -5.13 4.17
CA ASP A 175 -22.10 -5.77 3.04
C ASP A 175 -21.59 -4.65 2.10
N GLU A 176 -20.43 -4.06 2.44
CA GLU A 176 -19.71 -3.13 1.58
C GLU A 176 -19.34 -3.94 0.36
N ASP A 177 -20.18 -3.79 -0.65
CA ASP A 177 -20.00 -4.28 -2.00
C ASP A 177 -18.61 -3.84 -2.47
N TRP A 178 -17.62 -4.74 -2.29
CA TRP A 178 -16.25 -4.60 -2.80
C TRP A 178 -16.24 -4.73 -4.33
N SER A 179 -17.18 -4.05 -5.00
CA SER A 179 -17.31 -3.98 -6.45
C SER A 179 -16.16 -3.14 -7.03
N LEU A 180 -14.98 -3.75 -7.06
CA LEU A 180 -13.79 -3.20 -7.69
C LEU A 180 -14.03 -3.07 -9.20
N LYS A 181 -14.27 -1.84 -9.64
CA LYS A 181 -14.32 -1.51 -11.07
C LYS A 181 -12.95 -1.75 -11.69
N CYS A 182 -12.92 -2.61 -12.70
CA CYS A 182 -11.70 -3.00 -13.40
C CYS A 182 -11.68 -2.42 -14.81
N ASP A 183 -10.54 -1.87 -15.23
CA ASP A 183 -10.32 -1.43 -16.61
C ASP A 183 -9.94 -2.59 -17.53
N CYS A 184 -10.55 -2.63 -18.72
CA CYS A 184 -10.26 -3.62 -19.74
C CYS A 184 -8.82 -3.49 -20.26
N LEU A 185 -8.22 -4.65 -20.58
CA LEU A 185 -6.87 -4.71 -21.14
C LEU A 185 -6.79 -4.16 -22.57
N TYR A 186 -7.88 -4.27 -23.34
CA TYR A 186 -7.86 -4.02 -24.77
C TYR A 186 -8.71 -2.84 -25.20
N CYS A 187 -9.73 -2.40 -24.46
CA CYS A 187 -10.57 -1.26 -24.85
C CYS A 187 -10.87 -0.32 -23.67
N ASP A 188 -11.63 0.74 -23.91
CA ASP A 188 -11.96 1.77 -22.91
C ASP A 188 -13.11 1.37 -21.95
N TYR A 189 -13.45 0.08 -21.86
CA TYR A 189 -14.48 -0.40 -20.94
C TYR A 189 -13.95 -0.51 -19.51
N THR A 190 -14.76 -0.06 -18.56
CA THR A 190 -14.51 -0.18 -17.11
C THR A 190 -15.76 -0.75 -16.44
N GLY A 191 -15.61 -1.78 -15.60
CA GLY A 191 -16.72 -2.41 -14.87
C GLY A 191 -16.27 -3.57 -13.99
N GLU A 192 -17.21 -4.17 -13.26
CA GLU A 192 -16.94 -5.25 -12.29
C GLU A 192 -16.70 -6.60 -12.97
N ASP A 193 -17.52 -6.96 -13.97
CA ASP A 193 -17.43 -8.23 -14.70
C ASP A 193 -16.39 -8.23 -15.83
N ILE A 194 -15.16 -7.81 -15.54
CA ILE A 194 -14.14 -7.62 -16.56
C ILE A 194 -13.74 -8.93 -17.26
N LEU A 195 -13.74 -10.05 -16.54
CA LEU A 195 -13.42 -11.37 -17.11
C LEU A 195 -14.48 -11.80 -18.13
N GLN A 196 -15.77 -11.53 -17.85
CA GLN A 196 -16.85 -11.83 -18.78
C GLN A 196 -16.78 -10.91 -20.01
N HIS A 197 -16.49 -9.62 -19.81
CA HIS A 197 -16.28 -8.65 -20.89
C HIS A 197 -15.15 -9.08 -21.84
N LEU A 198 -14.01 -9.54 -21.31
CA LEU A 198 -12.91 -10.05 -22.12
C LEU A 198 -13.32 -11.26 -22.98
N LYS A 199 -14.15 -12.16 -22.43
CA LYS A 199 -14.65 -13.33 -23.17
C LYS A 199 -15.64 -12.95 -24.25
N SER A 200 -16.61 -12.08 -23.96
CA SER A 200 -17.68 -11.74 -24.90
C SER A 200 -17.23 -10.80 -26.01
N ASN A 201 -16.41 -9.79 -25.68
CA ASN A 201 -16.09 -8.70 -26.60
C ASN A 201 -14.74 -8.89 -27.30
N HIS A 202 -13.79 -9.52 -26.61
CA HIS A 202 -12.43 -9.74 -27.13
C HIS A 202 -12.14 -11.22 -27.44
N HIS A 203 -13.11 -12.12 -27.23
CA HIS A 203 -12.94 -13.56 -27.40
C HIS A 203 -11.69 -14.09 -26.67
N PHE A 204 -11.42 -13.53 -25.50
CA PHE A 204 -10.22 -13.79 -24.72
C PHE A 204 -10.57 -14.26 -23.31
N ASP A 205 -10.20 -15.50 -23.00
CA ASP A 205 -10.30 -16.04 -21.65
C ASP A 205 -8.98 -15.86 -20.92
N LEU A 206 -8.88 -14.80 -20.11
CA LEU A 206 -7.66 -14.47 -19.37
C LEU A 206 -7.24 -15.61 -18.43
N ARG A 207 -8.19 -16.25 -17.73
CA ARG A 207 -7.91 -17.33 -16.76
C ARG A 207 -7.32 -18.55 -17.46
N LEU A 208 -7.99 -19.03 -18.51
CA LEU A 208 -7.48 -20.17 -19.29
C LEU A 208 -6.13 -19.87 -19.96
N SER A 209 -5.97 -18.66 -20.49
CA SER A 209 -4.73 -18.28 -21.20
C SER A 209 -3.52 -18.19 -20.25
N VAL A 210 -3.75 -17.77 -19.01
CA VAL A 210 -2.73 -17.74 -17.96
C VAL A 210 -2.39 -19.15 -17.46
N GLN A 211 -3.41 -19.98 -17.19
CA GLN A 211 -3.20 -21.36 -16.71
C GLN A 211 -2.44 -22.25 -17.71
N GLN A 212 -2.54 -21.96 -19.01
CA GLN A 212 -1.78 -22.67 -20.05
C GLN A 212 -0.29 -22.31 -20.11
N ARG A 213 0.14 -21.28 -19.37
CA ARG A 213 1.52 -20.80 -19.37
C ARG A 213 2.32 -21.33 -18.19
N ALA A 214 3.19 -22.29 -18.47
CA ALA A 214 4.09 -22.88 -17.48
C ALA A 214 5.18 -21.91 -16.95
N ASP A 215 5.39 -20.76 -17.60
CA ASP A 215 6.36 -19.77 -17.17
C ASP A 215 5.82 -18.78 -16.11
N LEU A 216 4.50 -18.73 -15.91
CA LEU A 216 3.85 -17.96 -14.85
C LEU A 216 3.81 -18.77 -13.56
N LYS A 217 4.40 -18.26 -12.47
CA LYS A 217 4.53 -19.02 -11.21
C LYS A 217 3.86 -18.38 -10.02
N ASP A 218 3.85 -17.05 -9.99
CA ASP A 218 3.36 -16.28 -8.86
C ASP A 218 2.53 -15.07 -9.33
N GLU A 219 1.93 -14.38 -8.37
CA GLU A 219 1.07 -13.23 -8.62
C GLU A 219 1.85 -12.05 -9.23
N TYR A 220 3.16 -11.97 -8.99
CA TYR A 220 4.02 -10.95 -9.60
C TYR A 220 4.20 -11.17 -11.10
N ASP A 221 4.24 -12.42 -11.55
CA ASP A 221 4.22 -12.73 -12.98
C ASP A 221 2.90 -12.28 -13.64
N LEU A 222 1.76 -12.39 -12.94
CA LEU A 222 0.47 -11.87 -13.42
C LEU A 222 0.48 -10.34 -13.56
N ILE A 223 1.01 -9.64 -12.55
CA ILE A 223 1.21 -8.18 -12.58
C ILE A 223 2.02 -7.79 -13.82
N ARG A 224 3.12 -8.50 -14.09
CA ARG A 224 3.95 -8.25 -15.28
C ARG A 224 3.18 -8.44 -16.57
N VAL A 225 2.43 -9.53 -16.69
CA VAL A 225 1.60 -9.80 -17.88
C VAL A 225 0.66 -8.64 -18.14
N VAL A 226 -0.13 -8.25 -17.13
CA VAL A 226 -1.12 -7.18 -17.23
C VAL A 226 -0.45 -5.86 -17.65
N ASN A 227 0.63 -5.48 -16.97
CA ASN A 227 1.34 -4.24 -17.27
C ASN A 227 1.99 -4.24 -18.67
N MET A 228 2.56 -5.37 -19.09
CA MET A 228 3.13 -5.52 -20.43
C MET A 228 2.06 -5.37 -21.51
N VAL A 229 0.90 -6.01 -21.34
CA VAL A 229 -0.24 -5.87 -22.27
C VAL A 229 -0.69 -4.41 -22.33
N ARG A 230 -0.90 -3.74 -21.18
CA ARG A 230 -1.32 -2.34 -21.16
C ARG A 230 -0.32 -1.40 -21.84
N ARG A 231 0.99 -1.60 -21.62
CA ARG A 231 2.04 -0.83 -22.31
C ARG A 231 2.02 -1.06 -23.81
N ALA A 232 1.83 -2.31 -24.24
CA ALA A 232 1.72 -2.64 -25.66
C ALA A 232 0.49 -1.97 -26.28
N MET A 233 -0.67 -2.07 -25.65
CA MET A 233 -1.92 -1.48 -26.12
C MET A 233 -1.86 0.05 -26.18
N ARG A 234 -1.30 0.72 -25.16
CA ARG A 234 -1.06 2.17 -25.18
C ARG A 234 -0.06 2.60 -26.26
N GLY A 235 0.90 1.74 -26.57
CA GLY A 235 1.85 1.95 -27.66
C GLY A 235 1.33 1.53 -29.03
N HIS A 236 0.07 1.08 -29.15
CA HIS A 236 -0.50 0.50 -30.37
C HIS A 236 0.34 -0.64 -30.97
N ARG A 237 1.00 -1.43 -30.11
CA ARG A 237 1.83 -2.58 -30.48
C ARG A 237 1.17 -3.88 -30.07
N CYS A 238 1.54 -4.95 -30.76
CA CYS A 238 1.15 -6.31 -30.40
C CYS A 238 1.77 -6.70 -29.04
N PRO A 239 0.98 -7.20 -28.06
CA PRO A 239 1.51 -7.66 -26.77
C PRO A 239 2.52 -8.79 -26.89
N TYR A 240 2.42 -9.63 -27.93
CA TYR A 240 3.32 -10.76 -28.17
C TYR A 240 4.80 -10.36 -28.24
N GLY A 241 5.09 -9.13 -28.67
CA GLY A 241 6.44 -8.57 -28.80
C GLY A 241 6.84 -8.27 -30.24
N ASP A 242 8.05 -7.73 -30.43
CA ASP A 242 8.54 -7.22 -31.72
C ASP A 242 8.68 -8.31 -32.80
N GLU A 243 8.85 -9.57 -32.40
CA GLU A 243 8.93 -10.73 -33.31
C GLU A 243 7.63 -10.99 -34.09
N CYS A 244 6.51 -10.41 -33.64
CA CYS A 244 5.24 -10.48 -34.34
C CYS A 244 5.28 -9.81 -35.72
N GLY A 245 6.19 -8.86 -35.95
CA GLY A 245 6.27 -8.09 -37.19
C GLY A 245 5.03 -7.23 -37.48
N PHE A 246 4.20 -6.96 -36.46
CA PHE A 246 3.07 -6.05 -36.58
C PHE A 246 3.56 -4.60 -36.59
N GLU A 247 3.63 -4.02 -37.79
CA GLU A 247 3.89 -2.59 -37.98
C GLU A 247 2.57 -1.83 -37.98
N GLY A 248 1.98 -1.68 -36.79
CA GLY A 248 0.87 -0.75 -36.61
C GLY A 248 1.34 0.67 -36.88
N LYS A 249 0.69 1.39 -37.80
CA LYS A 249 0.84 2.84 -37.84
C LYS A 249 0.28 3.42 -36.54
N GLU A 250 0.93 4.43 -36.00
CA GLU A 250 0.44 5.17 -34.82
C GLU A 250 -1.05 5.49 -35.03
N SER A 251 -1.90 5.03 -34.11
CA SER A 251 -3.33 5.31 -33.97
C SER A 251 -4.40 4.38 -34.57
N ASP A 252 -4.11 3.20 -35.13
CA ASP A 252 -5.20 2.31 -35.62
C ASP A 252 -5.45 1.09 -34.73
N TYR A 253 -6.17 1.31 -33.62
CA TYR A 253 -6.62 0.25 -32.72
C TYR A 253 -7.45 -0.83 -33.44
N THR A 254 -8.21 -0.47 -34.48
CA THR A 254 -9.06 -1.43 -35.19
C THR A 254 -8.24 -2.48 -35.95
N VAL A 255 -7.10 -2.07 -36.50
CA VAL A 255 -6.15 -2.96 -37.17
C VAL A 255 -5.44 -3.86 -36.17
N LEU A 256 -5.10 -3.33 -34.99
CA LEU A 256 -4.52 -4.12 -33.90
C LEU A 256 -5.52 -5.16 -33.37
N GLU A 257 -6.78 -4.78 -33.14
CA GLU A 257 -7.80 -5.73 -32.68
C GLU A 257 -8.09 -6.81 -33.74
N ALA A 258 -8.17 -6.45 -35.02
CA ALA A 258 -8.28 -7.44 -36.10
C ALA A 258 -7.09 -8.41 -36.14
N HIS A 259 -5.88 -7.90 -35.88
CA HIS A 259 -4.68 -8.73 -35.76
C HIS A 259 -4.77 -9.70 -34.56
N LEU A 260 -5.20 -9.23 -33.39
CA LEU A 260 -5.36 -10.05 -32.18
C LEU A 260 -6.48 -11.09 -32.31
N LEU A 261 -7.53 -10.79 -33.07
CA LEU A 261 -8.58 -11.76 -33.41
C LEU A 261 -8.07 -12.86 -34.37
N ALA A 262 -7.20 -12.50 -35.31
CA ALA A 262 -6.59 -13.47 -36.23
C ALA A 262 -5.53 -14.35 -35.55
N ARG A 263 -4.90 -13.87 -34.47
CA ARG A 263 -3.87 -14.57 -33.69
C ARG A 263 -4.15 -14.47 -32.18
N PRO A 264 -5.03 -15.32 -31.63
CA PRO A 264 -5.40 -15.27 -30.21
C PRO A 264 -4.19 -15.42 -29.27
N GLU A 265 -3.17 -16.18 -29.68
CA GLU A 265 -1.93 -16.37 -28.93
C GLU A 265 -1.10 -15.09 -28.76
N HIS A 266 -1.39 -14.04 -29.55
CA HIS A 266 -0.73 -12.73 -29.46
C HIS A 266 -1.35 -11.80 -28.41
N ARG A 267 -2.46 -12.19 -27.78
CA ARG A 267 -3.08 -11.40 -26.70
C ARG A 267 -2.23 -11.34 -25.43
N LEU A 268 -1.32 -12.30 -25.24
CA LEU A 268 -0.36 -12.30 -24.14
C LEU A 268 1.09 -12.15 -24.66
N PRO A 269 1.99 -11.58 -23.84
CA PRO A 269 3.40 -11.47 -24.21
C PRO A 269 4.06 -12.83 -24.32
N LYS A 270 4.84 -13.08 -25.39
CA LYS A 270 5.52 -14.36 -25.62
C LYS A 270 6.47 -14.73 -24.48
N GLN A 271 7.17 -13.74 -23.95
CA GLN A 271 8.14 -13.90 -22.86
C GLN A 271 7.89 -12.82 -21.82
N LEU A 272 8.04 -13.19 -20.56
CA LEU A 272 8.00 -12.23 -19.46
C LEU A 272 9.30 -11.47 -19.37
N SER A 273 9.18 -10.16 -19.25
CA SER A 273 10.29 -9.32 -18.85
C SER A 273 10.72 -9.66 -17.42
N ARG A 274 12.03 -9.66 -17.18
CA ARG A 274 12.63 -9.79 -15.84
C ARG A 274 12.89 -8.43 -15.18
N GLY A 275 12.54 -7.34 -15.86
CA GLY A 275 12.75 -5.99 -15.36
C GLY A 275 11.76 -5.61 -14.26
N HIS A 276 12.19 -4.77 -13.33
CA HIS A 276 11.33 -4.25 -12.26
C HIS A 276 10.28 -3.26 -12.78
N ILE A 277 10.47 -2.68 -13.97
CA ILE A 277 9.52 -1.74 -14.58
C ILE A 277 8.15 -2.39 -14.79
N ASP A 278 8.11 -3.69 -15.08
CA ASP A 278 6.87 -4.42 -15.33
C ASP A 278 6.11 -4.81 -14.05
N LEU A 279 6.73 -4.61 -12.89
CA LEU A 279 6.08 -4.77 -11.60
C LEU A 279 5.39 -3.50 -11.10
N ILE A 280 5.73 -2.35 -11.67
CA ILE A 280 5.10 -1.07 -11.31
C ILE A 280 3.76 -1.01 -12.05
N PRO A 281 2.62 -0.94 -11.32
CA PRO A 281 1.30 -0.81 -11.92
C PRO A 281 1.27 0.31 -12.96
N PHE A 282 0.73 0.00 -14.13
CA PHE A 282 0.58 0.98 -15.19
C PHE A 282 -0.48 2.04 -14.85
N LEU A 283 -1.48 1.66 -14.05
CA LEU A 283 -2.53 2.53 -13.55
C LEU A 283 -2.35 2.74 -12.04
N SER A 284 -2.68 3.93 -11.55
CA SER A 284 -2.49 4.33 -10.14
C SER A 284 -3.56 3.80 -9.17
N ASP A 285 -4.62 3.17 -9.68
CA ASP A 285 -5.67 2.48 -8.92
C ASP A 285 -6.18 1.28 -9.74
N ASP A 286 -5.41 0.21 -9.71
CA ASP A 286 -5.54 -0.87 -10.68
C ASP A 286 -6.43 -2.00 -10.19
N GLY A 287 -7.75 -1.81 -10.34
CA GLY A 287 -8.75 -2.79 -9.88
C GLY A 287 -8.51 -4.21 -10.42
N LEU A 288 -8.04 -4.34 -11.66
CA LEU A 288 -7.74 -5.65 -12.25
C LEU A 288 -6.56 -6.33 -11.55
N ILE A 289 -5.48 -5.60 -11.27
CA ILE A 289 -4.34 -6.15 -10.52
C ILE A 289 -4.78 -6.51 -9.10
N SER A 290 -5.52 -5.64 -8.42
CA SER A 290 -6.05 -5.90 -7.08
C SER A 290 -6.90 -7.16 -7.05
N MET A 291 -7.80 -7.35 -8.03
CA MET A 291 -8.61 -8.56 -8.19
C MET A 291 -7.76 -9.81 -8.39
N LEU A 292 -6.71 -9.74 -9.23
CA LEU A 292 -5.80 -10.86 -9.47
C LEU A 292 -5.00 -11.23 -8.22
N LEU A 293 -4.55 -10.24 -7.46
CA LEU A 293 -3.84 -10.45 -6.19
C LEU A 293 -4.75 -11.05 -5.12
N ALA A 294 -5.99 -10.54 -5.00
CA ALA A 294 -6.97 -11.05 -4.05
C ALA A 294 -7.40 -12.49 -4.36
N SER A 295 -7.44 -12.85 -5.65
CA SER A 295 -7.73 -14.22 -6.10
C SER A 295 -6.56 -15.20 -5.87
N GLY A 296 -5.36 -14.69 -5.56
CA GLY A 296 -4.17 -15.47 -5.24
C GLY A 296 -3.86 -16.60 -6.23
N ALA A 297 -3.51 -17.77 -5.68
CA ALA A 297 -3.21 -18.98 -6.44
C ALA A 297 -4.40 -19.51 -7.28
N GLY A 298 -5.65 -19.10 -6.99
CA GLY A 298 -6.84 -19.56 -7.71
C GLY A 298 -6.87 -19.17 -9.19
N PHE A 299 -6.09 -18.14 -9.57
CA PHE A 299 -5.93 -17.74 -10.97
C PHE A 299 -4.86 -18.54 -11.73
N LEU A 300 -3.84 -19.03 -11.03
CA LEU A 300 -2.71 -19.80 -11.60
C LEU A 300 -2.95 -21.31 -11.56
N GLN A 301 -3.71 -21.79 -10.57
CA GLN A 301 -4.06 -23.19 -10.41
C GLN A 301 -5.47 -23.43 -10.92
N VAL A 302 -5.72 -24.63 -11.46
CA VAL A 302 -7.09 -25.13 -11.62
C VAL A 302 -7.53 -25.47 -10.21
N GLU A 303 -8.56 -24.78 -9.69
CA GLU A 303 -9.19 -25.17 -8.43
C GLU A 303 -9.57 -26.66 -8.56
N GLU A 304 -8.94 -27.52 -7.76
CA GLU A 304 -9.47 -28.87 -7.57
C GLU A 304 -10.85 -28.69 -6.96
N GLU A 305 -11.89 -29.22 -7.63
CA GLU A 305 -13.26 -29.22 -7.09
C GLU A 305 -13.17 -29.73 -5.65
N ASP A 306 -13.48 -28.84 -4.69
CA ASP A 306 -13.44 -29.14 -3.27
C ASP A 306 -14.30 -30.40 -3.07
N PRO A 307 -13.74 -31.52 -2.56
CA PRO A 307 -14.51 -32.75 -2.46
C PRO A 307 -15.75 -32.44 -1.63
N ASP A 308 -16.93 -32.72 -2.18
CA ASP A 308 -18.24 -32.55 -1.52
C ASP A 308 -18.15 -33.18 -0.12
N PHE A 309 -17.81 -32.39 0.89
CA PHE A 309 -17.75 -32.85 2.26
C PHE A 309 -19.21 -33.00 2.69
N PRO A 310 -19.68 -34.23 2.95
CA PRO A 310 -21.06 -34.41 3.37
C PRO A 310 -21.25 -33.62 4.67
N MET A 311 -22.18 -32.65 4.66
CA MET A 311 -22.51 -31.88 5.85
C MET A 311 -22.79 -32.83 7.00
N VAL A 312 -21.97 -32.74 8.05
CA VAL A 312 -22.20 -33.51 9.27
C VAL A 312 -23.39 -32.86 9.98
N PRO A 313 -24.45 -33.61 10.33
CA PRO A 313 -25.59 -33.06 11.04
C PRO A 313 -25.13 -32.33 12.30
N THR A 314 -25.68 -31.15 12.53
CA THR A 314 -25.34 -30.35 13.70
C THR A 314 -25.79 -31.07 14.98
N VAL A 315 -25.14 -30.77 16.10
CA VAL A 315 -25.51 -31.33 17.43
C VAL A 315 -26.99 -31.09 17.73
N ARG A 316 -27.56 -29.98 17.24
CA ARG A 316 -28.98 -29.66 17.35
C ARG A 316 -29.87 -30.62 16.56
N GLU A 317 -29.48 -30.99 15.34
CA GLU A 317 -30.21 -31.95 14.51
C GLU A 317 -30.15 -33.36 15.10
N LEU A 318 -29.00 -33.76 15.65
CA LEU A 318 -28.85 -35.03 16.37
C LEU A 318 -29.74 -35.07 17.63
N ALA A 319 -29.82 -33.98 18.39
CA ALA A 319 -30.69 -33.88 19.57
C ALA A 319 -32.18 -33.95 19.20
N LEU A 320 -32.58 -33.30 18.11
CA LEU A 320 -33.96 -33.37 17.61
C LEU A 320 -34.31 -34.78 17.09
N ALA A 321 -33.39 -35.44 16.40
CA ALA A 321 -33.57 -36.82 15.96
C ALA A 321 -33.72 -37.79 17.14
N ALA A 322 -32.89 -37.62 18.19
CA ALA A 322 -32.99 -38.42 19.41
C ALA A 322 -34.32 -38.20 20.15
N SER A 323 -34.85 -36.98 20.16
CA SER A 323 -36.14 -36.66 20.79
C SER A 323 -37.36 -37.22 20.04
N ARG A 324 -37.19 -37.62 18.78
CA ARG A 324 -38.25 -38.19 17.92
C ARG A 324 -38.25 -39.71 17.89
N ALA A 325 -37.27 -40.37 18.51
CA ALA A 325 -37.24 -41.82 18.58
C ALA A 325 -38.29 -42.31 19.60
N PRO A 326 -39.27 -43.15 19.20
CA PRO A 326 -40.22 -43.71 20.15
C PRO A 326 -39.48 -44.66 21.10
N HIS A 327 -39.62 -44.41 22.40
CA HIS A 327 -39.16 -45.33 23.44
C HIS A 327 -39.81 -46.70 23.21
N LYS A 328 -38.99 -47.72 22.95
CA LYS A 328 -39.38 -49.12 23.10
C LYS A 328 -39.38 -49.50 24.57
#